data_AF-A0A7W0YED9-F1
#
_entry.id   AF-A0A7W0YED9-F1
#
_cell.length_a   1.000
_cell.length_b   1.000
_cell.length_c   1.000
_cell.angle_alpha   90.00
_cell.angle_beta   90.00
_cell.angle_gamma   90.00
#
_symmetry.space_group_name_H-M   'P 1'
#
loop_
_entity.id
_entity.type
_entity.pdbx_description
1 polymer ?
#
loop_
_entity_poly.entity_id
_entity_poly.type
_entity_poly.pdbx_seq_one_letter_code
_entity_poly.pdbx_strand_id
1 'polypeptide(L)'
;NTPCKAVPPALPRIATRAGRPQCLIATFRESLPGGPSFTVLDQIADGAADDFAPVRVPAGHIFLMGDNRDDSLDSRFTPAVGGIGMVPVENVIGRALVTFWSTDGSASYVKPWTWFSALRASRIGNAYTGAAE
;
A
#
# COMPACT_ATOMS: atom_id res chain seq x y z
N ASN A 1 -4.79 5.96 -7.23
CA ASN A 1 -6.01 5.28 -7.73
C ASN A 1 -6.40 4.14 -6.82
N THR A 2 -6.38 4.35 -5.51
CA THR A 2 -7.23 3.53 -4.66
C THR A 2 -8.66 3.92 -5.03
N PRO A 3 -9.48 3.01 -5.57
CA PRO A 3 -10.87 3.33 -5.83
C PRO A 3 -11.52 3.77 -4.52
N CYS A 4 -12.62 4.52 -4.61
CA CYS A 4 -13.45 4.85 -3.45
C CYS A 4 -14.21 3.61 -2.96
N LYS A 5 -13.46 2.58 -2.56
CA LYS A 5 -13.96 1.32 -2.05
C LYS A 5 -14.29 1.52 -0.58
N ALA A 6 -15.49 1.10 -0.19
CA ALA A 6 -15.81 0.94 1.22
C ALA A 6 -15.03 -0.27 1.75
N VAL A 7 -14.33 -0.08 2.86
CA VAL A 7 -13.75 -1.19 3.64
C VAL A 7 -14.58 -1.25 4.92
N PRO A 8 -15.62 -2.10 4.99
CA PRO A 8 -16.51 -2.12 6.14
C PRO A 8 -15.75 -2.33 7.46
N PRO A 9 -16.10 -1.60 8.54
CA PRO A 9 -17.25 -0.71 8.68
C PRO A 9 -17.04 0.72 8.13
N ALA A 10 -15.83 1.08 7.67
CA ALA A 10 -15.54 2.40 7.18
C ALA A 10 -16.22 2.70 5.83
N LEU A 11 -16.85 3.87 5.77
CA LEU A 11 -17.37 4.45 4.53
C LEU A 11 -16.33 5.38 3.91
N PRO A 12 -16.21 5.39 2.57
CA PRO A 12 -15.26 6.27 1.89
C PRO A 12 -15.66 7.72 2.14
N ARG A 13 -14.74 8.52 2.67
CA ARG A 13 -14.92 9.97 2.75
C ARG A 13 -14.57 10.56 1.39
N ILE A 14 -15.47 11.34 0.81
CA ILE A 14 -15.27 11.92 -0.52
C ILE A 14 -15.21 13.44 -0.39
N ALA A 15 -14.21 14.06 -0.98
CA ALA A 15 -14.12 15.51 -1.16
C ALA A 15 -13.97 15.84 -2.64
N THR A 16 -14.59 16.94 -3.07
CA THR A 16 -14.44 17.43 -4.44
C THR A 16 -13.21 18.32 -4.51
N ARG A 17 -12.23 17.94 -5.34
CA ARG A 17 -11.02 18.75 -5.60
C ARG A 17 -10.83 18.88 -7.11
N ALA A 18 -10.63 20.13 -7.56
CA ALA A 18 -10.54 20.45 -8.99
C ALA A 18 -11.71 19.87 -9.83
N GLY A 19 -12.94 19.94 -9.29
CA GLY A 19 -14.14 19.46 -9.97
C GLY A 19 -14.29 17.94 -10.06
N ARG A 20 -13.42 17.15 -9.41
CA ARG A 20 -13.51 15.68 -9.38
C ARG A 20 -13.68 15.17 -7.94
N PRO A 21 -14.52 14.14 -7.70
CA PRO A 21 -14.58 13.48 -6.41
C PRO A 21 -13.26 12.75 -6.15
N GLN A 22 -12.67 12.98 -4.98
CA GLN A 22 -11.47 12.32 -4.49
C GLN A 22 -11.77 11.65 -3.17
N CYS A 23 -11.26 10.43 -2.99
CA CYS A 23 -11.33 9.76 -1.71
C CYS A 23 -10.29 10.31 -0.75
N LEU A 24 -10.77 10.65 0.44
CA LEU A 24 -9.98 11.02 1.60
C LEU A 24 -9.81 9.77 2.45
N ILE A 25 -8.58 9.30 2.53
CA ILE A 25 -8.16 8.20 3.40
C ILE A 25 -7.28 8.82 4.48
N ALA A 26 -7.46 8.41 5.73
CA ALA A 26 -6.59 8.90 6.80
C ALA A 26 -5.17 8.35 6.58
N THR A 27 -4.19 9.19 6.87
CA THR A 27 -2.77 8.87 6.69
C THR A 27 -2.07 9.06 8.00
N PHE A 28 -1.26 8.08 8.39
CA PHE A 28 -0.46 8.13 9.60
C PHE A 28 1.02 8.03 9.24
N ARG A 29 1.88 8.65 10.04
CA ARG A 29 3.33 8.49 9.96
C ARG A 29 3.75 7.48 11.02
N GLU A 30 4.09 6.28 10.60
CA GLU A 30 4.62 5.25 11.49
C GLU A 30 6.15 5.29 11.47
N SER A 31 6.80 5.05 12.61
CA SER A 31 8.25 5.04 12.71
C SER A 31 8.73 3.79 13.43
N LEU A 32 9.68 3.09 12.83
CA LEU A 32 10.32 1.95 13.49
C LEU A 32 11.34 2.45 14.53
N PRO A 33 11.50 1.76 15.68
CA PRO A 33 12.52 2.12 16.66
C PRO A 33 13.92 2.16 16.04
N GLY A 34 14.54 3.34 16.02
CA GLY A 34 15.86 3.55 15.40
C GLY A 34 15.88 3.37 13.88
N GLY A 35 14.72 3.31 13.24
CA GLY A 35 14.55 3.01 11.83
C GLY A 35 13.84 4.13 11.04
N PRO A 36 13.47 3.85 9.79
CA PRO A 36 12.75 4.80 8.94
C PRO A 36 11.32 5.05 9.43
N SER A 37 10.77 6.17 8.94
CA SER A 37 9.35 6.47 9.02
C SER A 37 8.67 6.22 7.67
N PHE A 38 7.41 5.79 7.71
CA PHE A 38 6.60 5.50 6.55
C PHE A 38 5.24 6.20 6.66
N THR A 39 4.70 6.63 5.52
CA THR A 39 3.32 7.10 5.45
C THR A 39 2.43 5.92 5.13
N VAL A 40 1.48 5.64 6.01
CA VAL A 40 0.55 4.51 5.90
C VAL A 40 -0.87 5.02 5.74
N LEU A 41 -1.68 4.29 4.99
CA LEU A 41 -3.10 4.56 4.80
C LEU A 41 -3.91 3.64 5.71
N ASP A 42 -4.90 4.23 6.37
CA ASP A 42 -5.77 3.58 7.33
C ASP A 42 -7.15 4.26 7.25
N GLN A 43 -8.18 3.44 7.13
CA GLN A 43 -9.56 3.80 6.80
C GLN A 43 -10.52 3.42 7.94
N ILE A 44 -10.24 2.36 8.69
CA ILE A 44 -11.10 1.82 9.74
C ILE A 44 -10.52 2.21 11.09
N ALA A 45 -11.25 3.06 11.83
CA ALA A 45 -10.91 3.29 13.23
C ALA A 45 -11.09 2.00 14.04
N ASP A 46 -10.05 1.63 14.81
CA ASP A 46 -9.99 0.44 15.65
C ASP A 46 -10.20 -0.85 14.83
N GLY A 47 -9.59 -0.91 13.65
CA GLY A 47 -9.54 -2.07 12.79
C GLY A 47 -8.93 -3.29 13.49
N ALA A 48 -9.34 -4.49 13.06
CA ALA A 48 -8.94 -5.74 13.71
C ALA A 48 -7.41 -5.98 13.75
N ALA A 49 -6.63 -5.24 12.95
CA ALA A 49 -5.19 -5.38 12.83
C ALA A 49 -4.41 -4.11 13.25
N ASP A 50 -5.07 -3.13 13.88
CA ASP A 50 -4.46 -1.86 14.29
C ASP A 50 -3.60 -2.06 15.55
N ASP A 51 -4.15 -2.75 16.56
CA ASP A 51 -3.45 -3.10 17.80
C ASP A 51 -2.78 -4.48 17.71
N PHE A 52 -2.12 -4.77 16.58
CA PHE A 52 -1.47 -6.05 16.39
C PHE A 52 -0.31 -6.24 17.38
N ALA A 53 -0.43 -7.26 18.23
CA ALA A 53 0.54 -7.51 19.30
C ALA A 53 1.93 -7.91 18.76
N PRO A 54 3.01 -7.62 19.50
CA PRO A 54 4.35 -8.03 19.12
C PRO A 54 4.47 -9.55 18.95
N VAL A 55 5.07 -9.98 17.85
CA VAL A 55 5.31 -11.39 17.54
C VAL A 55 6.80 -11.65 17.31
N ARG A 56 7.26 -12.86 17.65
CA ARG A 56 8.61 -13.31 17.30
C ARG A 56 8.59 -13.90 15.90
N VAL A 57 9.35 -13.29 15.00
CA VAL A 57 9.55 -13.82 13.65
C VAL A 57 10.50 -15.02 13.73
N PRO A 58 10.13 -16.21 13.22
CA PRO A 58 11.01 -17.37 13.21
C PRO A 58 12.29 -17.11 12.42
N ALA A 59 13.36 -17.86 12.74
CA ALA A 59 14.58 -17.83 11.93
C ALA A 59 14.27 -18.20 10.47
N GLY A 60 14.92 -17.52 9.53
CA GLY A 60 14.69 -17.73 8.10
C GLY A 60 13.36 -17.17 7.56
N HIS A 61 12.61 -16.40 8.36
CA HIS A 61 11.36 -15.78 7.94
C HIS A 61 11.41 -14.26 8.07
N ILE A 62 10.48 -13.58 7.40
CA ILE A 62 10.23 -12.15 7.50
C ILE A 62 8.75 -11.88 7.78
N PHE A 63 8.50 -10.76 8.47
CA PHE A 63 7.18 -10.20 8.68
C PHE A 63 7.00 -9.00 7.76
N LEU A 64 5.97 -9.03 6.93
CA LEU A 64 5.68 -8.01 5.93
C LEU A 64 4.38 -7.32 6.26
N MET A 65 4.33 -6.02 6.05
CA MET A 65 3.14 -5.19 6.18
C MET A 65 2.98 -4.33 4.94
N GLY A 66 1.74 -4.15 4.49
CA GLY A 66 1.43 -3.22 3.40
C GLY A 66 1.26 -1.79 3.91
N ASP A 67 1.58 -0.81 3.07
CA ASP A 67 1.36 0.60 3.40
C ASP A 67 -0.13 0.98 3.46
N ASN A 68 -1.01 0.23 2.77
CA ASN A 68 -2.46 0.42 2.84
C ASN A 68 -3.07 -0.61 3.81
N ARG A 69 -3.15 -0.25 5.09
CA ARG A 69 -3.28 -1.20 6.21
C ARG A 69 -4.56 -2.01 6.19
N ASP A 70 -5.69 -1.35 5.91
CA ASP A 70 -7.01 -2.01 5.88
C ASP A 70 -7.30 -2.74 4.57
N ASP A 71 -6.51 -2.51 3.53
CA ASP A 71 -6.65 -3.17 2.23
C ASP A 71 -5.43 -4.08 1.95
N SER A 72 -4.81 -4.59 3.03
CA SER A 72 -3.62 -5.43 2.99
C SER A 72 -3.80 -6.68 3.84
N LEU A 73 -3.94 -7.83 3.17
CA LEU A 73 -3.90 -9.16 3.80
C LEU A 73 -2.44 -9.61 4.01
N ASP A 74 -1.72 -8.85 4.82
CA ASP A 74 -0.29 -9.05 5.09
C ASP A 74 -0.01 -10.05 6.24
N SER A 75 1.21 -10.04 6.79
CA SER A 75 1.65 -11.02 7.80
C SER A 75 0.89 -10.94 9.12
N ARG A 76 0.11 -9.87 9.36
CA ARG A 76 -0.81 -9.76 10.51
C ARG A 76 -1.94 -10.79 10.44
N PHE A 77 -2.25 -11.27 9.24
CA PHE A 77 -3.34 -12.21 8.99
C PHE A 77 -2.81 -13.61 8.68
N THR A 78 -3.52 -14.63 9.16
CA THR A 78 -3.15 -16.02 8.90
C THR A 78 -3.57 -16.45 7.49
N PRO A 79 -2.91 -17.46 6.90
CA PRO A 79 -3.35 -18.04 5.63
C PRO A 79 -4.79 -18.56 5.65
N ALA A 80 -5.30 -18.98 6.80
CA ALA A 80 -6.68 -19.45 6.95
C ALA A 80 -7.72 -18.36 6.68
N VAL A 81 -7.36 -17.09 6.83
CA VAL A 81 -8.24 -15.93 6.53
C VAL A 81 -7.76 -15.15 5.29
N GLY A 82 -6.89 -15.74 4.49
CA GLY A 82 -6.37 -15.15 3.24
C GLY A 82 -5.14 -14.26 3.39
N GLY A 83 -4.56 -14.17 4.59
CA GLY A 83 -3.27 -13.50 4.82
C GLY A 83 -2.08 -14.27 4.29
N ILE A 84 -0.92 -13.63 4.23
CA ILE A 84 0.33 -14.28 3.81
C ILE A 84 1.08 -14.94 4.98
N GLY A 85 0.76 -14.61 6.23
CA GLY A 85 1.48 -15.07 7.41
C GLY A 85 2.97 -14.68 7.39
N MET A 86 3.79 -15.42 8.14
CA MET A 86 5.25 -15.26 8.12
C MET A 86 5.81 -15.81 6.81
N VAL A 87 6.64 -15.04 6.12
CA VAL A 87 7.13 -15.42 4.79
C VAL A 87 8.56 -15.97 4.89
N PRO A 88 8.83 -17.19 4.40
CA PRO A 88 10.19 -17.71 4.30
C PRO A 88 11.07 -16.82 3.40
N VAL A 89 12.32 -16.59 3.79
CA VAL A 89 13.24 -15.71 3.04
C VAL A 89 13.50 -16.28 1.64
N GLU A 90 13.48 -17.60 1.45
CA GLU A 90 13.63 -18.23 0.13
C GLU A 90 12.52 -17.86 -0.87
N ASN A 91 11.36 -17.40 -0.40
CA ASN A 91 10.28 -16.93 -1.26
C ASN A 91 10.50 -15.49 -1.75
N VAL A 92 11.53 -14.80 -1.25
CA VAL A 92 11.85 -13.43 -1.64
C VAL A 92 12.66 -13.43 -2.93
N ILE A 93 12.05 -12.92 -4.00
CA ILE A 93 12.70 -12.81 -5.32
C ILE A 93 13.65 -11.58 -5.37
N GLY A 94 13.29 -10.47 -4.72
CA GLY A 94 14.11 -9.26 -4.73
C GLY A 94 13.42 -8.03 -4.15
N ARG A 95 14.13 -6.89 -4.20
CA ARG A 95 13.64 -5.59 -3.70
C ARG A 95 13.11 -4.74 -4.84
N ALA A 96 11.96 -4.11 -4.65
CA ALA A 96 11.47 -3.07 -5.57
C ALA A 96 12.44 -1.87 -5.57
N LEU A 97 12.86 -1.41 -6.75
CA LEU A 97 13.91 -0.38 -6.88
C LEU A 97 13.36 0.97 -7.34
N VAL A 98 12.58 0.99 -8.42
CA VAL A 98 12.13 2.22 -9.06
C VAL A 98 10.80 2.00 -9.75
N THR A 99 9.98 3.05 -9.83
CA THR A 99 8.82 3.07 -10.72
C THR A 99 9.27 3.39 -12.15
N PHE A 100 9.28 2.39 -13.03
CA PHE A 100 9.65 2.61 -14.43
C PHE A 100 8.47 3.08 -15.30
N TRP A 101 7.23 2.76 -14.92
CA TRP A 101 6.02 3.14 -15.67
C TRP A 101 4.81 3.28 -14.74
N SER A 102 3.92 4.22 -15.04
CA SER A 102 2.74 4.49 -14.22
C SER A 102 1.66 5.25 -15.00
N THR A 103 0.43 4.71 -15.09
CA THR A 103 -0.71 5.33 -15.78
C THR A 103 -1.86 5.62 -14.82
N ASP A 104 -2.69 6.62 -15.08
CA ASP A 104 -3.83 6.99 -14.22
C ASP A 104 -5.07 6.08 -14.35
N GLY A 105 -4.97 5.00 -15.12
CA GLY A 105 -6.05 4.03 -15.33
C GLY A 105 -6.94 4.33 -16.55
N SER A 106 -6.78 5.48 -17.21
CA SER A 106 -7.49 5.80 -18.45
C SER A 106 -6.86 5.20 -19.73
N ALA A 107 -5.73 4.50 -19.58
CA ALA A 107 -5.03 3.84 -20.68
C ALA A 107 -5.83 2.63 -21.21
N SER A 108 -5.90 2.50 -22.54
CA SER A 108 -6.55 1.39 -23.23
C SER A 108 -5.51 0.48 -23.88
N TYR A 109 -5.59 -0.83 -23.64
CA TYR A 109 -4.65 -1.81 -24.20
C TYR A 109 -4.56 -1.80 -25.73
N VAL A 110 -5.65 -1.51 -26.43
CA VAL A 110 -5.69 -1.55 -27.91
C VAL A 110 -5.37 -0.21 -28.57
N LYS A 111 -5.32 0.88 -27.78
CA LYS A 111 -5.08 2.25 -28.29
C LYS A 111 -3.79 2.80 -27.69
N PRO A 112 -2.61 2.49 -28.26
CA PRO A 112 -1.32 2.78 -27.63
C PRO A 112 -1.08 4.27 -27.38
N TRP A 113 -1.67 5.17 -28.17
CA TRP A 113 -1.58 6.62 -27.92
C TRP A 113 -2.17 7.03 -26.56
N THR A 114 -3.13 6.27 -26.02
CA THR A 114 -3.72 6.54 -24.70
C THR A 114 -2.77 6.25 -23.54
N TRP A 115 -1.73 5.42 -23.76
CA TRP A 115 -0.76 5.07 -22.71
C TRP A 115 0.09 6.29 -22.32
N PHE A 116 0.45 7.09 -23.31
CA PHE A 116 1.22 8.31 -23.13
C PHE A 116 0.36 9.45 -22.57
N SER A 117 -0.90 9.58 -23.00
CA SER A 117 -1.81 10.60 -22.45
C SER A 117 -2.20 10.31 -21.00
N ALA A 118 -2.29 9.03 -20.61
CA ALA A 118 -2.59 8.60 -19.24
C ALA A 118 -1.35 8.60 -18.32
N LEU A 119 -0.17 8.95 -18.84
CA LEU A 119 1.10 8.78 -18.14
C LEU A 119 1.19 9.71 -16.91
N ARG A 120 1.51 9.13 -15.76
CA ARG A 120 1.81 9.85 -14.52
C ARG A 120 3.31 10.08 -14.42
N ALA A 121 3.82 11.02 -15.22
CA ALA A 121 5.25 11.29 -15.35
C ALA A 121 5.93 11.60 -14.00
N SER A 122 5.23 12.27 -13.07
CA SER A 122 5.74 12.59 -11.73
C SER A 122 6.01 11.39 -10.83
N ARG A 123 5.57 10.18 -11.21
CA ARG A 123 5.86 8.95 -10.46
C ARG A 123 7.04 8.16 -11.03
N ILE A 124 7.48 8.47 -12.25
CA ILE A 124 8.51 7.71 -12.94
C ILE A 124 9.89 8.15 -12.45
N GLY A 125 10.78 7.18 -12.22
CA GLY A 125 12.14 7.46 -11.74
C GLY A 125 12.26 7.64 -10.23
N ASN A 126 11.15 7.66 -9.49
CA ASN A 126 11.16 7.67 -8.03
C ASN A 126 11.72 6.33 -7.52
N ALA A 127 12.88 6.40 -6.88
CA ALA A 127 13.53 5.26 -6.25
C ALA A 127 12.91 4.95 -4.89
N TYR A 128 12.71 3.68 -4.59
CA TYR A 128 12.31 3.21 -3.26
C TYR A 128 13.56 3.03 -2.41
N THR A 129 14.18 4.14 -2.04
CA THR A 129 15.24 4.14 -1.04
C THR A 129 14.59 3.95 0.32
N GLY A 130 15.01 2.95 1.09
CA GLY A 130 14.57 2.80 2.49
C GLY A 130 15.04 3.92 3.44
N ALA A 131 15.42 5.08 2.88
CA ALA A 131 15.70 6.30 3.59
C ALA A 131 14.38 7.09 3.69
N ALA A 132 14.03 7.48 4.90
CA ALA A 132 12.80 8.19 5.23
C ALA A 132 12.60 9.45 4.37
N GLU A 133 11.34 9.69 3.96
CA GLU A 133 10.84 11.01 3.53
C GLU A 133 10.67 11.97 4.72
#